data_AF-A0A016U2Z0-F1
#
_entry.id   AF-A0A016U2Z0-F1
#
_cell.length_a   1.000
_cell.length_b   1.000
_cell.length_c   1.000
_cell.angle_alpha   90.00
_cell.angle_beta   90.00
_cell.angle_gamma   90.00
#
_symmetry.space_group_name_H-M   'P 1'
#
loop_
_entity.id
_entity.type
_entity.pdbx_description
1 polymer ?
#
loop_
_entity_poly.entity_id
_entity_poly.type
_entity_poly.pdbx_seq_one_letter_code
_entity_poly.pdbx_strand_id
1 'polypeptide(L)'
;MKWLENLRLWSAWKIRRIFRLRGQTIAPIQWGQPLLNSLPDRTLGGRLSPDQAMALASIIREVKTISMLTKHFPSKITDDDWLVLLECQTRKQRLDHLKFLRTRELERKKDLEKKRMKVVSASGVSEGTSGEHYPPLYYPVARLAKEERRQLWQGVARAHRCGAPKLVVDCRFLPLLSPRGAELTALQLKYLISENRDSR
;
A
#
# COMPACT_ATOMS: atom_id res chain seq x y z
N MET A 1 25.07 -21.91 5.34
CA MET A 1 24.61 -23.25 4.90
C MET A 1 23.10 -23.34 4.61
N LYS A 2 22.20 -22.61 5.31
CA LYS A 2 20.73 -22.68 5.07
C LYS A 2 20.22 -22.25 3.68
N TRP A 3 21.02 -21.49 2.92
CA TRP A 3 20.61 -21.01 1.58
C TRP A 3 20.51 -22.14 0.56
N LEU A 4 21.46 -23.07 0.54
CA LEU A 4 21.45 -24.24 -0.36
C LEU A 4 20.26 -25.16 -0.07
N GLU A 5 19.93 -25.34 1.22
CA GLU A 5 18.76 -26.12 1.65
C GLU A 5 17.45 -25.46 1.21
N ASN A 6 17.30 -24.14 1.41
CA ASN A 6 16.14 -23.38 0.92
C ASN A 6 15.98 -23.51 -0.60
N LEU A 7 17.09 -23.42 -1.34
CA LEU A 7 17.08 -23.52 -2.79
C LEU A 7 16.65 -24.93 -3.25
N ARG A 8 17.20 -25.97 -2.63
CA ARG A 8 16.84 -27.37 -2.90
C ARG A 8 15.37 -27.64 -2.61
N LEU A 9 14.87 -27.23 -1.44
CA LEU A 9 13.47 -27.41 -1.04
C LEU A 9 12.53 -26.66 -1.98
N TRP A 10 12.84 -25.42 -2.32
CA TRP A 10 12.02 -24.62 -3.22
C TRP A 10 11.99 -25.17 -4.64
N SER A 11 13.14 -25.59 -5.18
CA SER A 11 13.23 -26.21 -6.50
C SER A 11 12.45 -27.53 -6.55
N ALA A 12 12.60 -28.39 -5.54
CA ALA A 12 11.86 -29.65 -5.45
C ALA A 12 10.34 -29.41 -5.39
N TRP A 13 9.89 -28.44 -4.59
CA TRP A 13 8.47 -28.07 -4.52
C TRP A 13 7.97 -27.48 -5.85
N LYS A 14 8.74 -26.60 -6.48
CA LYS A 14 8.37 -25.95 -7.75
C LYS A 14 8.24 -26.98 -8.88
N ILE A 15 9.16 -27.94 -8.96
CA ILE A 15 9.09 -29.06 -9.90
C ILE A 15 7.81 -29.87 -9.65
N ARG A 16 7.57 -30.31 -8.40
CA ARG A 16 6.35 -31.06 -8.06
C ARG A 16 5.07 -30.31 -8.44
N ARG A 17 5.05 -28.99 -8.24
CA ARG A 17 3.91 -28.13 -8.59
C ARG A 17 3.73 -27.99 -10.10
N ILE A 18 4.79 -27.77 -10.87
CA ILE A 18 4.75 -27.65 -12.33
C ILE A 18 4.26 -28.96 -12.96
N PHE A 19 4.77 -30.10 -12.50
CA PHE A 19 4.43 -31.42 -13.03
C PHE A 19 3.18 -32.05 -12.39
N ARG A 20 2.45 -31.31 -11.54
CA ARG A 20 1.21 -31.75 -10.86
C ARG A 20 1.31 -33.15 -10.23
N LEU A 21 2.46 -33.47 -9.65
CA LEU A 21 2.71 -34.78 -9.03
C LEU A 21 1.77 -35.00 -7.82
N ARG A 22 1.39 -36.26 -7.56
CA ARG A 22 0.55 -36.61 -6.40
C ARG A 22 1.27 -36.25 -5.08
N GLY A 23 0.51 -35.77 -4.10
CA GLY A 23 1.07 -35.28 -2.82
C GLY A 23 1.59 -33.84 -2.90
N GLN A 24 0.78 -32.92 -3.44
CA GLN A 24 1.09 -31.49 -3.43
C GLN A 24 1.14 -30.99 -1.97
N THR A 25 2.34 -30.64 -1.51
CA THR A 25 2.56 -30.11 -0.17
C THR A 25 2.58 -28.58 -0.17
N ILE A 26 2.40 -28.00 1.02
CA ILE A 26 2.54 -26.57 1.26
C ILE A 26 3.96 -26.13 0.85
N ALA A 27 4.08 -24.91 0.31
CA ALA A 27 5.37 -24.36 -0.06
C ALA A 27 6.35 -24.37 1.12
N PRO A 28 7.62 -24.77 0.91
CA PRO A 28 8.60 -24.81 1.98
C PRO A 28 8.88 -23.39 2.50
N ILE A 29 9.07 -23.27 3.81
CA ILE A 29 9.42 -22.01 4.46
C ILE A 29 10.83 -21.60 4.01
N GLN A 30 10.95 -20.39 3.46
CA GLN A 30 12.22 -19.83 3.04
C GLN A 30 12.79 -18.93 4.12
N TRP A 31 13.93 -19.33 4.69
CA TRP A 31 14.62 -18.54 5.71
C TRP A 31 15.60 -17.56 5.09
N GLY A 32 15.32 -16.26 5.16
CA GLY A 32 16.23 -15.20 4.77
C GLY A 32 17.29 -14.88 5.83
N GLN A 33 18.18 -13.92 5.52
CA GLN A 33 19.00 -13.28 6.55
C GLN A 33 18.11 -12.43 7.47
N PRO A 34 18.43 -12.33 8.76
CA PRO A 34 17.65 -11.50 9.68
C PRO A 34 17.77 -10.03 9.28
N LEU A 35 16.64 -9.38 9.06
CA LEU A 35 16.56 -7.94 8.76
C LEU A 35 16.56 -7.07 10.02
N LEU A 36 16.47 -7.70 11.21
CA LEU A 36 16.54 -7.02 12.49
C LEU A 36 17.97 -6.51 12.75
N ASN A 37 18.15 -5.20 12.64
CA ASN A 37 19.45 -4.55 12.85
C ASN A 37 19.54 -3.80 14.18
N SER A 38 18.42 -3.47 14.81
CA SER A 38 18.34 -2.74 16.08
C SER A 38 17.94 -3.68 17.21
N LEU A 39 18.72 -3.68 18.28
CA LEU A 39 18.38 -4.30 19.56
C LEU A 39 17.92 -3.21 20.54
N PRO A 40 17.08 -3.53 21.53
CA PRO A 40 16.70 -2.57 22.56
C PRO A 40 17.93 -2.11 23.35
N ASP A 41 17.93 -0.84 23.78
CA ASP A 41 19.05 -0.28 24.52
C ASP A 41 19.21 -0.93 25.89
N ARG A 42 20.45 -0.96 26.39
CA ARG A 42 20.77 -1.53 27.72
C ARG A 42 20.06 -0.80 28.86
N THR A 43 19.72 0.48 28.66
CA THR A 43 18.98 1.32 29.60
C THR A 43 17.53 0.86 29.78
N LEU A 44 16.93 0.28 28.74
CA LEU A 44 15.55 -0.20 28.77
C LEU A 44 15.43 -1.44 29.66
N GLY A 45 16.46 -2.29 29.68
CA GLY A 45 16.55 -3.45 30.58
C GLY A 45 16.54 -3.09 32.07
N GLY A 46 16.99 -1.88 32.43
CA GLY A 46 16.97 -1.40 33.82
C GLY A 46 15.62 -0.85 34.28
N ARG A 47 14.69 -0.57 33.35
CA ARG A 47 13.34 -0.03 33.65
C ARG A 47 12.27 -1.12 33.72
N LEU A 48 12.58 -2.32 33.26
CA LEU A 48 11.64 -3.43 33.17
C LEU A 48 11.72 -4.32 34.40
N SER A 49 10.58 -4.89 34.80
CA SER A 49 10.55 -5.94 35.81
C SER A 49 11.30 -7.19 35.32
N PRO A 50 11.80 -8.07 36.20
CA PRO A 50 12.51 -9.28 35.78
C PRO A 50 11.66 -10.17 34.86
N ASP A 51 10.35 -10.25 35.10
CA ASP A 51 9.42 -11.00 34.26
C ASP A 51 9.27 -10.38 32.87
N GLN A 52 9.17 -9.05 32.79
CA GLN A 52 9.11 -8.33 31.52
C GLN A 52 10.43 -8.45 30.74
N ALA A 53 11.58 -8.48 31.43
CA ALA A 53 12.88 -8.68 30.79
C ALA A 53 12.99 -10.08 30.15
N MET A 54 12.49 -11.12 30.81
CA MET A 54 12.40 -12.47 30.23
C MET A 54 11.44 -12.50 29.02
N ALA A 55 10.28 -11.86 29.13
CA ALA A 55 9.33 -11.74 28.03
C ALA A 55 9.94 -11.00 26.83
N LEU A 56 10.68 -9.92 27.08
CA LEU A 56 11.36 -9.14 26.05
C LEU A 56 12.41 -10.00 25.32
N ALA A 57 13.20 -10.79 26.04
CA ALA A 57 14.17 -11.70 25.41
C ALA A 57 13.50 -12.73 24.48
N SER A 58 12.32 -13.23 24.86
CA SER A 58 11.50 -14.11 24.02
C SER A 58 10.98 -13.38 22.77
N ILE A 59 10.48 -12.15 22.95
CA ILE A 59 9.98 -11.30 21.86
C ILE A 59 11.11 -10.96 20.88
N ILE A 60 12.32 -10.62 21.35
CA ILE A 60 13.46 -10.34 20.47
C ILE A 60 13.76 -11.55 19.57
N ARG A 61 13.73 -12.77 20.12
CA ARG A 61 13.90 -14.00 19.33
C ARG A 61 12.79 -14.16 18.30
N GLU A 62 11.54 -13.94 18.70
CA GLU A 62 10.37 -13.98 17.80
C GLU A 62 10.50 -12.97 16.65
N VAL A 63 10.82 -11.72 16.96
CA VAL A 63 11.00 -10.63 15.99
C VAL A 63 12.15 -10.96 15.04
N LYS A 64 13.26 -11.52 15.55
CA LYS A 64 14.36 -12.01 14.72
C LYS A 64 13.89 -13.09 13.73
N THR A 65 13.10 -14.06 14.19
CA THR A 65 12.51 -15.09 13.31
C THR A 65 11.60 -14.47 12.26
N ILE A 66 10.71 -13.54 12.62
CA ILE A 66 9.82 -12.84 11.69
C ILE A 66 10.62 -12.05 10.65
N SER A 67 11.71 -11.41 11.06
CA SER A 67 12.59 -10.65 10.16
C SER A 67 13.23 -11.50 9.07
N MET A 68 13.41 -12.81 9.32
CA MET A 68 13.94 -13.75 8.32
C MET A 68 12.86 -14.25 7.34
N LEU A 69 11.58 -14.16 7.72
CA LEU A 69 10.47 -14.73 6.96
C LEU A 69 9.80 -13.72 6.03
N THR A 70 10.03 -12.42 6.23
CA THR A 70 9.32 -11.37 5.49
C THR A 70 10.28 -10.32 4.96
N LYS A 71 10.04 -9.84 3.73
CA LYS A 71 10.74 -8.66 3.18
C LYS A 71 10.16 -7.34 3.71
N HIS A 72 8.96 -7.39 4.29
CA HIS A 72 8.22 -6.23 4.77
C HIS A 72 8.47 -6.05 6.27
N PHE A 73 9.71 -5.66 6.60
CA PHE A 73 10.19 -5.49 7.97
C PHE A 73 10.71 -4.05 8.18
N PRO A 74 10.46 -3.43 9.36
CA PRO A 74 10.94 -2.08 9.65
C PRO A 74 12.46 -2.02 9.70
N SER A 75 13.04 -0.88 9.30
CA SER A 75 14.49 -0.71 9.27
C SER A 75 15.10 -0.46 10.64
N LYS A 76 14.35 0.23 11.52
CA LYS A 76 14.73 0.51 12.90
C LYS A 76 13.52 0.32 13.80
N ILE A 77 13.73 -0.29 14.96
CA ILE A 77 12.73 -0.44 16.03
C ILE A 77 13.25 0.35 17.22
N THR A 78 12.47 1.33 17.67
CA THR A 78 12.81 2.17 18.82
C THR A 78 12.46 1.49 20.13
N ASP A 79 13.03 2.00 21.23
CA ASP A 79 12.74 1.57 22.58
C ASP A 79 11.24 1.62 22.94
N ASP A 80 10.53 2.67 22.51
CA ASP A 80 9.09 2.78 22.69
C ASP A 80 8.32 1.70 21.91
N ASP A 81 8.77 1.38 20.69
CA ASP A 81 8.17 0.30 19.90
C ASP A 81 8.37 -1.07 20.59
N TRP A 82 9.50 -1.28 21.27
CA TRP A 82 9.73 -2.51 22.06
C TRP A 82 8.79 -2.62 23.26
N LEU A 83 8.44 -1.50 23.91
CA LEU A 83 7.44 -1.47 24.98
C LEU A 83 6.05 -1.82 24.43
N VAL A 84 5.66 -1.27 23.27
CA VAL A 84 4.39 -1.63 22.62
C VAL A 84 4.35 -3.11 22.25
N LEU A 85 5.47 -3.68 21.80
CA LEU A 85 5.57 -5.12 21.51
C LEU A 85 5.46 -6.00 22.77
N LEU A 86 5.89 -5.51 23.93
CA LEU A 86 5.69 -6.17 25.23
C LEU A 86 4.23 -6.15 25.66
N GLU A 87 3.51 -5.06 25.40
CA GLU A 87 2.06 -4.95 25.68
C GLU A 87 1.21 -5.86 24.78
N CYS A 88 1.71 -6.20 23.59
CA CYS A 88 1.02 -7.09 22.66
C CYS A 88 0.90 -8.51 23.23
N GLN A 89 -0.33 -8.95 23.49
CA GLN A 89 -0.62 -10.26 24.06
C GLN A 89 -0.36 -11.41 23.08
N THR A 90 -0.62 -11.19 21.79
CA THR A 90 -0.53 -12.25 20.77
C THR A 90 0.60 -12.03 19.76
N ARG A 91 1.14 -13.12 19.21
CA ARG A 91 2.12 -13.09 18.12
C ARG A 91 1.60 -12.37 16.88
N LYS A 92 0.31 -12.51 16.60
CA LYS A 92 -0.36 -11.83 15.47
C LYS A 92 -0.32 -10.31 15.65
N GLN A 93 -0.68 -9.81 16.83
CA GLN A 93 -0.61 -8.37 17.14
C GLN A 93 0.81 -7.83 16.99
N ARG A 94 1.82 -8.57 17.48
CA ARG A 94 3.23 -8.19 17.31
C ARG A 94 3.63 -8.10 15.84
N LEU A 95 3.25 -9.11 15.04
CA LEU A 95 3.49 -9.09 13.59
C LEU A 95 2.81 -7.92 12.89
N ASP A 96 1.55 -7.65 13.23
CA ASP A 96 0.77 -6.57 12.63
C ASP A 96 1.34 -5.19 13.03
N HIS A 97 1.82 -5.05 14.27
CA HIS A 97 2.55 -3.85 14.72
C HIS A 97 3.84 -3.63 13.92
N LEU A 98 4.64 -4.68 13.71
CA LEU A 98 5.86 -4.58 12.89
C LEU A 98 5.56 -4.16 11.44
N LYS A 99 4.48 -4.68 10.85
CA LYS A 99 4.03 -4.25 9.52
C LYS A 99 3.61 -2.79 9.52
N PHE A 100 2.87 -2.35 10.54
CA PHE A 100 2.46 -0.96 10.69
C PHE A 100 3.67 -0.02 10.75
N LEU A 101 4.71 -0.35 11.53
CA LEU A 101 5.96 0.42 11.57
C LEU A 101 6.57 0.57 10.18
N ARG A 102 6.62 -0.53 9.41
CA ARG A 102 7.16 -0.51 8.05
C ARG A 102 6.32 0.34 7.10
N THR A 103 5.00 0.25 7.15
CA THR A 103 4.11 1.10 6.34
C THR A 103 4.35 2.59 6.65
N ARG A 104 4.46 2.96 7.93
CA ARG A 104 4.73 4.33 8.38
C ARG A 104 6.11 4.83 7.94
N GLU A 105 7.12 3.97 7.84
CA GLU A 105 8.44 4.33 7.26
C GLU A 105 8.33 4.63 5.76
N LEU A 106 7.59 3.82 5.01
CA LEU A 106 7.43 3.98 3.57
C LEU A 106 6.65 5.26 3.22
N GLU A 107 5.62 5.58 3.99
CA GLU A 107 4.86 6.82 3.85
C GLU A 107 5.74 8.05 4.10
N ARG A 108 6.52 8.04 5.19
CA ARG A 108 7.49 9.11 5.49
C ARG A 108 8.48 9.34 4.36
N LYS A 109 9.00 8.26 3.74
CA LYS A 109 9.91 8.36 2.57
C LYS A 109 9.22 9.02 1.37
N LYS A 110 8.01 8.57 1.02
CA LYS A 110 7.23 9.17 -0.07
C LYS A 110 6.97 10.65 0.15
N ASP A 111 6.67 11.06 1.38
CA ASP A 111 6.39 12.46 1.67
C ASP A 111 7.65 13.33 1.62
N LEU A 112 8.81 12.80 2.05
CA LEU A 112 10.10 13.47 1.88
C LEU A 112 10.47 13.63 0.40
N GLU A 113 10.25 12.61 -0.42
CA GLU A 113 10.48 12.67 -1.87
C GLU A 113 9.58 13.73 -2.53
N LYS A 114 8.29 13.77 -2.18
CA LYS A 114 7.37 14.82 -2.65
C LYS A 114 7.84 16.22 -2.25
N LYS A 115 8.32 16.40 -1.01
CA LYS A 115 8.86 17.68 -0.55
C LYS A 115 10.11 18.08 -1.34
N ARG A 116 11.03 17.15 -1.60
CA ARG A 116 12.23 17.40 -2.43
C ARG A 116 11.88 17.80 -3.86
N MET A 117 10.94 17.10 -4.49
CA MET A 117 10.48 17.43 -5.84
C MET A 117 9.86 18.84 -5.93
N LYS A 118 9.12 19.26 -4.90
CA LYS A 118 8.56 20.63 -4.84
C LYS A 118 9.64 21.71 -4.74
N VAL A 119 10.70 21.48 -3.97
CA VAL A 119 11.81 22.43 -3.83
C VAL A 119 12.59 22.56 -5.14
N VAL A 120 12.91 21.46 -5.81
CA VAL A 120 13.61 21.48 -7.11
C VAL A 120 12.79 22.20 -8.20
N SER A 121 11.46 22.04 -8.20
CA SER A 121 10.60 22.77 -9.13
C SER A 121 10.49 24.27 -8.85
N ALA A 122 10.75 24.71 -7.62
CA ALA A 122 10.70 26.12 -7.24
C ALA A 122 12.03 26.85 -7.56
N SER A 123 13.17 26.16 -7.44
CA SER A 123 14.48 26.72 -7.76
C SER A 123 14.74 26.88 -9.27
N GLY A 124 14.06 26.13 -10.13
CA GLY A 124 14.17 26.24 -11.60
C GLY A 124 13.42 27.41 -12.23
N VAL A 125 12.78 28.28 -11.44
CA VAL A 125 11.95 29.40 -11.94
C VAL A 125 12.63 30.76 -11.73
N SER A 126 13.81 30.82 -11.08
CA SER A 126 14.41 32.07 -10.62
C SER A 126 15.72 32.50 -11.29
N GLU A 127 16.11 31.90 -12.42
CA GLU A 127 17.13 32.46 -13.30
C GLU A 127 16.49 32.82 -14.65
N GLY A 128 16.31 34.12 -14.89
CA GLY A 128 15.74 34.64 -16.12
C GLY A 128 16.77 34.80 -17.23
N THR A 129 16.30 34.77 -18.48
CA THR A 129 16.72 35.75 -19.48
C THR A 129 15.66 35.87 -20.57
N SER A 130 15.33 37.13 -20.85
CA SER A 130 14.61 37.65 -22.00
C SER A 130 15.20 37.18 -23.33
N GLY A 131 14.34 36.85 -24.29
CA GLY A 131 14.72 36.77 -25.71
C GLY A 131 14.22 35.51 -26.42
N GLU A 132 13.44 35.74 -27.47
CA GLU A 132 13.20 34.84 -28.61
C GLU A 132 12.49 33.51 -28.35
N HIS A 133 11.23 33.47 -28.77
CA HIS A 133 10.48 32.25 -29.06
C HIS A 133 11.16 31.46 -30.20
N TYR A 134 12.19 30.69 -29.86
CA TYR A 134 12.49 29.48 -30.61
C TYR A 134 11.58 28.36 -30.08
N PRO A 135 10.75 27.73 -30.91
CA PRO A 135 10.02 26.55 -30.49
C PRO A 135 11.07 25.49 -30.15
N PRO A 136 11.08 24.92 -28.93
CA PRO A 136 12.07 23.91 -28.60
C PRO A 136 11.77 22.72 -29.50
N LEU A 137 12.66 22.46 -30.47
CA LEU A 137 12.64 21.31 -31.39
C LEU A 137 12.68 19.94 -30.68
N TYR A 138 12.58 19.94 -29.36
CA TYR A 138 12.41 18.76 -28.54
C TYR A 138 11.31 19.00 -27.51
N TYR A 139 10.07 18.75 -27.92
CA TYR A 139 8.95 18.70 -27.00
C TYR A 139 8.90 17.29 -26.39
N PRO A 140 9.16 17.13 -25.07
CA PRO A 140 9.25 15.79 -24.47
C PRO A 140 7.90 15.08 -24.58
N VAL A 141 7.87 13.83 -25.05
CA VAL A 141 6.65 13.02 -25.21
C VAL A 141 5.83 12.93 -23.92
N ALA A 142 6.48 13.00 -22.77
CA ALA A 142 5.83 13.04 -21.45
C ALA A 142 5.03 14.34 -21.19
N ARG A 143 5.44 15.47 -21.81
CA ARG A 143 4.69 16.74 -21.75
C ARG A 143 3.49 16.72 -22.69
N LEU A 144 3.60 16.10 -23.88
CA LEU A 144 2.46 15.86 -24.77
C LEU A 144 1.38 15.01 -24.08
N ALA A 145 1.77 13.89 -23.47
CA ALA A 145 0.83 13.03 -22.73
C ALA A 145 0.16 13.75 -21.54
N LYS A 146 0.82 14.77 -20.97
CA LYS A 146 0.26 15.61 -19.90
C LYS A 146 -0.70 16.67 -20.45
N GLU A 147 -0.41 17.22 -21.63
CA GLU A 147 -1.29 18.16 -22.33
C GLU A 147 -2.53 17.48 -22.90
N GLU A 148 -2.41 16.31 -23.50
CA GLU A 148 -3.55 15.47 -23.91
C GLU A 148 -4.44 15.15 -22.70
N ARG A 149 -3.84 14.76 -21.58
CA ARG A 149 -4.57 14.52 -20.34
C ARG A 149 -5.26 15.80 -19.84
N ARG A 150 -4.61 16.97 -19.97
CA ARG A 150 -5.21 18.26 -19.60
C ARG A 150 -6.39 18.63 -20.51
N GLN A 151 -6.31 18.34 -21.81
CA GLN A 151 -7.41 18.54 -22.76
C GLN A 151 -8.59 17.61 -22.45
N LEU A 152 -8.33 16.33 -22.14
CA LEU A 152 -9.36 15.39 -21.67
C LEU A 152 -10.03 15.86 -20.38
N TRP A 153 -9.25 16.36 -19.41
CA TRP A 153 -9.79 16.94 -18.17
C TRP A 153 -10.59 18.23 -18.39
N GLN A 154 -10.26 19.02 -19.41
CA GLN A 154 -11.07 20.17 -19.81
C GLN A 154 -12.41 19.74 -20.41
N GLY A 155 -12.47 18.62 -21.13
CA GLY A 155 -13.72 17.99 -21.57
C GLY A 155 -14.60 17.55 -20.38
N VAL A 156 -13.99 16.90 -19.38
CA VAL A 156 -14.66 16.53 -18.11
C VAL A 156 -15.14 17.77 -17.35
N ALA A 157 -14.33 18.83 -17.26
CA ALA A 157 -14.72 20.07 -16.60
C ALA A 157 -15.85 20.82 -17.33
N ARG A 158 -15.89 20.76 -18.67
CA ARG A 158 -16.99 21.29 -19.49
C ARG A 158 -18.28 20.48 -19.29
N ALA A 159 -18.19 19.14 -19.18
CA ALA A 159 -19.32 18.28 -18.84
C ALA A 159 -19.86 18.54 -17.41
N HIS A 160 -19.05 19.12 -16.53
CA HIS A 160 -19.43 19.51 -15.16
C HIS A 160 -20.02 20.92 -15.02
N ARG A 161 -20.04 21.77 -16.06
CA ARG A 161 -20.71 23.08 -16.02
C ARG A 161 -22.12 22.96 -16.58
N CYS A 162 -23.09 23.17 -15.71
CA CYS A 162 -24.52 22.85 -15.86
C CYS A 162 -25.18 23.32 -17.17
N GLY A 163 -25.84 22.36 -17.82
CA GLY A 163 -26.91 22.55 -18.80
C GLY A 163 -27.64 21.25 -19.20
N ALA A 164 -27.32 20.11 -18.56
CA ALA A 164 -27.94 18.82 -18.89
C ALA A 164 -29.30 18.66 -18.17
N PRO A 165 -30.31 18.03 -18.81
CA PRO A 165 -31.61 17.79 -18.20
C PRO A 165 -31.46 16.96 -16.92
N LYS A 166 -32.15 17.38 -15.86
CA LYS A 166 -32.15 16.69 -14.57
C LYS A 166 -33.30 15.70 -14.55
N LEU A 167 -32.98 14.41 -14.62
CA LEU A 167 -33.93 13.32 -14.41
C LEU A 167 -34.00 12.98 -12.92
N VAL A 168 -35.19 13.03 -12.33
CA VAL A 168 -35.43 12.69 -10.91
C VAL A 168 -36.41 11.52 -10.85
N VAL A 169 -36.07 10.49 -10.10
CA VAL A 169 -36.94 9.34 -9.83
C VAL A 169 -37.46 9.45 -8.40
N ASP A 170 -38.77 9.57 -8.24
CA ASP A 170 -39.40 9.53 -6.91
C ASP A 170 -39.39 8.10 -6.39
N CYS A 171 -38.78 7.87 -5.22
CA CYS A 171 -38.66 6.54 -4.61
C CYS A 171 -39.43 6.46 -3.28
N ARG A 172 -40.30 7.42 -2.97
CA ARG A 172 -41.05 7.44 -1.69
C ARG A 172 -42.00 6.26 -1.53
N PHE A 173 -42.37 5.59 -2.62
CA PHE A 173 -43.22 4.40 -2.62
C PHE A 173 -42.46 3.08 -2.39
N LEU A 174 -41.12 3.08 -2.34
CA LEU A 174 -40.34 1.85 -2.12
C LEU A 174 -40.76 1.07 -0.86
N PRO A 175 -41.12 1.69 0.28
CA PRO A 175 -41.60 0.96 1.46
C PRO A 175 -42.96 0.28 1.27
N LEU A 176 -43.72 0.66 0.24
CA LEU A 176 -45.04 0.10 -0.08
C LEU A 176 -44.95 -1.08 -1.06
N LEU A 177 -43.76 -1.37 -1.59
CA LEU A 177 -43.54 -2.48 -2.51
C LEU A 177 -43.39 -3.80 -1.76
N SER A 178 -43.82 -4.89 -2.40
CA SER A 178 -43.43 -6.23 -1.96
C SER A 178 -41.91 -6.40 -2.06
N PRO A 179 -41.29 -7.33 -1.29
CA PRO A 179 -39.86 -7.59 -1.38
C PRO A 179 -39.39 -7.85 -2.82
N ARG A 180 -40.20 -8.56 -3.60
CA ARG A 180 -39.93 -8.82 -5.02
C ARG A 180 -40.04 -7.57 -5.88
N GLY A 181 -41.03 -6.72 -5.63
CA GLY A 181 -41.17 -5.43 -6.32
C GLY A 181 -39.97 -4.52 -6.07
N ALA A 182 -39.51 -4.45 -4.82
CA ALA A 182 -38.35 -3.66 -4.43
C ALA A 182 -37.06 -4.13 -5.13
N GLU A 183 -36.84 -5.44 -5.25
CA GLU A 183 -35.71 -5.99 -6.01
C GLU A 183 -35.74 -5.61 -7.50
N LEU A 184 -36.92 -5.68 -8.13
CA LEU A 184 -37.09 -5.33 -9.54
C LEU A 184 -36.88 -3.83 -9.78
N THR A 185 -37.41 -2.98 -8.90
CA THR A 185 -37.18 -1.53 -8.96
C THR A 185 -35.70 -1.20 -8.76
N ALA A 186 -35.00 -1.92 -7.86
CA ALA A 186 -33.56 -1.74 -7.69
C ALA A 186 -32.76 -2.14 -8.94
N LEU A 187 -33.17 -3.17 -9.68
CA LEU A 187 -32.56 -3.55 -10.96
C LEU A 187 -32.79 -2.49 -12.04
N GLN A 188 -33.99 -1.94 -12.15
CA GLN A 188 -34.33 -0.87 -13.10
C GLN A 188 -33.52 0.41 -12.82
N LEU A 189 -33.36 0.79 -11.55
CA LEU A 189 -32.53 1.93 -11.16
C LEU A 189 -31.05 1.70 -11.50
N LYS A 190 -30.53 0.49 -11.31
CA LYS A 190 -29.15 0.13 -11.71
C LYS A 190 -28.94 0.28 -13.21
N TYR A 191 -29.91 -0.18 -14.00
CA TYR A 191 -29.87 -0.07 -15.46
C TYR A 191 -29.90 1.40 -15.93
N LEU A 192 -30.77 2.21 -15.33
CA LEU A 192 -30.88 3.65 -15.64
C LEU A 192 -29.57 4.40 -15.32
N ILE A 193 -28.91 4.04 -14.22
CA ILE A 193 -27.61 4.61 -13.84
C ILE A 193 -26.51 4.18 -14.82
N SER A 194 -26.48 2.92 -15.26
CA SER A 194 -25.47 2.46 -16.25
C SER A 194 -25.67 3.11 -17.61
N GLU A 195 -26.89 3.17 -18.11
CA GLU A 195 -27.20 3.81 -19.41
C GLU A 195 -26.89 5.31 -19.39
N ASN A 196 -27.20 6.03 -18.31
CA ASN A 196 -26.85 7.45 -18.17
C ASN A 196 -25.33 7.70 -18.04
N ARG A 197 -24.57 6.68 -17.62
CA ARG A 197 -23.11 6.74 -17.57
C ARG A 197 -22.49 6.48 -18.95
N ASP A 198 -23.06 5.54 -19.69
CA ASP A 198 -22.51 5.05 -20.96
C ASP A 198 -23.00 5.88 -22.18
N SER A 199 -24.04 6.70 -22.01
CA SER A 199 -24.53 7.69 -23.00
C SER A 199 -23.74 9.01 -23.06
N ARG A 200 -22.58 9.09 -22.39
CA ARG A 200 -21.65 10.24 -22.37
C ARG A 200 -20.33 9.91 -23.01
#